data_AF-A0A2A4P4P4-F1
#
_entry.id   AF-A0A2A4P4P4-F1
#
_cell.length_a   1.000
_cell.length_b   1.000
_cell.length_c   1.000
_cell.angle_alpha   90.00
_cell.angle_beta   90.00
_cell.angle_gamma   90.00
#
_symmetry.space_group_name_H-M   'P 1'
#
loop_
_entity.id
_entity.type
_entity.pdbx_description
1 polymer ?
#
loop_
_entity_poly.entity_id
_entity_poly.type
_entity_poly.pdbx_seq_one_letter_code
_entity_poly.pdbx_strand_id
1 'polypeptide(L)'
;MDTRSITKTQDRWQPVSRQTPCPICQKPDWCTVSPDGQAVICGRVEVGAIHQRPDGRWLHQLDGEAQQAFYIHPDHRKKTKPKSTIDFAKLAADAAVGADRKLDDLAEHLGVSVASLRELGIGWHTSPSAAWTVPERDATGSVIGIQRRLAGSHKKRAVTGSRRGLVFGDWKVMGHDGPLLLVEGASDTAACITLGLAAIGRLSNVGGVEHLAELLKETDRQIIVVGENDQKADGRNPGRSGAISTAEQLAERLQRPIAWTLPPDGENDTRSWLQSHNVEPSDAEAAGRYYLNCLLDGTTTINPPPAKPVVEIEPYTEPTGQVVKLDDWWKEMAAARIESLGKPGLYCDSSPTGAGKSHADRKAMIAANKSLTVLPTHANCRELADELAKVSISFLIGCHQLANSGY
;
A
#
# COMPACT_ATOMS: atom_id res chain seq x y z
N MET A 1 4.34 35.83 -37.19
CA MET A 1 3.46 35.91 -36.00
C MET A 1 2.58 34.68 -36.01
N ASP A 2 2.94 33.66 -35.23
CA ASP A 2 1.96 32.75 -34.65
C ASP A 2 2.60 32.14 -33.39
N THR A 3 2.13 32.61 -32.25
CA THR A 3 2.61 32.30 -30.90
C THR A 3 1.75 31.19 -30.34
N ARG A 4 2.09 29.92 -30.61
CA ARG A 4 1.53 28.73 -29.94
C ARG A 4 2.29 27.47 -30.35
N SER A 5 3.33 27.11 -29.60
CA SER A 5 3.66 25.71 -29.29
C SER A 5 4.83 25.68 -28.31
N ILE A 6 4.53 25.94 -27.05
CA ILE A 6 5.36 25.48 -25.94
C ILE A 6 4.38 24.73 -25.03
N THR A 7 4.86 23.62 -24.46
CA THR A 7 4.19 22.63 -23.58
C THR A 7 3.81 21.34 -24.33
N LYS A 8 4.18 20.13 -23.89
CA LYS A 8 4.47 19.65 -22.53
C LYS A 8 5.51 18.51 -22.55
N THR A 9 6.71 18.75 -22.04
CA THR A 9 7.34 17.81 -21.09
C THR A 9 6.89 18.23 -19.69
N GLN A 10 6.64 17.28 -18.78
CA GLN A 10 6.27 17.56 -17.38
C GLN A 10 7.48 18.06 -16.58
N ASP A 11 8.15 19.10 -17.06
CA ASP A 11 9.15 19.78 -16.27
C ASP A 11 8.46 20.81 -15.38
N ARG A 12 8.25 20.43 -14.11
CA ARG A 12 7.68 21.33 -13.10
C ARG A 12 8.58 22.56 -12.94
N TRP A 13 8.00 23.75 -13.10
CA TRP A 13 8.62 25.01 -12.71
C TRP A 13 9.20 24.90 -11.29
N GLN A 14 10.47 25.23 -11.14
CA GLN A 14 11.22 25.02 -9.90
C GLN A 14 11.03 26.20 -8.96
N PRO A 15 10.65 25.99 -7.68
CA PRO A 15 10.58 27.08 -6.72
C PRO A 15 11.96 27.66 -6.43
N VAL A 16 12.04 28.97 -6.27
CA VAL A 16 13.27 29.64 -5.81
C VAL A 16 13.58 29.26 -4.36
N SER A 17 14.83 29.45 -3.95
CA SER A 17 15.31 29.14 -2.60
C SER A 17 16.30 30.19 -2.08
N ARG A 18 16.81 30.03 -0.85
CA ARG A 18 17.91 30.87 -0.34
C ARG A 18 19.22 30.68 -1.10
N GLN A 19 19.45 29.48 -1.65
CA GLN A 19 20.65 29.18 -2.45
C GLN A 19 20.50 29.67 -3.89
N THR A 20 19.25 29.75 -4.39
CA THR A 20 18.89 30.13 -5.75
C THR A 20 17.71 31.11 -5.72
N PRO A 21 17.94 32.38 -5.35
CA PRO A 21 16.87 33.37 -5.24
C PRO A 21 16.31 33.75 -6.61
N CYS A 22 15.11 34.32 -6.63
CA CYS A 22 14.50 34.82 -7.85
C CYS A 22 15.42 35.84 -8.55
N PRO A 23 15.78 35.69 -9.82
CA PRO A 23 16.65 36.65 -10.51
C PRO A 23 15.96 38.01 -10.76
N ILE A 24 14.62 38.06 -10.68
CA ILE A 24 13.84 39.30 -10.85
C ILE A 24 13.72 40.09 -9.53
N CYS A 25 13.32 39.45 -8.43
CA CYS A 25 13.08 40.14 -7.15
C CYS A 25 14.07 39.81 -6.03
N GLN A 26 15.00 38.89 -6.28
CA GLN A 26 16.04 38.43 -5.35
C GLN A 26 15.52 37.84 -4.02
N LYS A 27 14.25 37.45 -3.97
CA LYS A 27 13.65 36.78 -2.80
C LYS A 27 13.72 35.26 -2.91
N PRO A 28 13.83 34.55 -1.78
CA PRO A 28 14.06 33.10 -1.75
C PRO A 28 12.77 32.27 -1.77
N ASP A 29 11.61 32.88 -2.00
CA ASP A 29 10.30 32.25 -1.88
C ASP A 29 9.28 32.85 -2.87
N TRP A 30 8.15 32.17 -3.05
CA TRP A 30 6.97 32.59 -3.84
C TRP A 30 7.14 32.65 -5.37
N CYS A 31 8.37 32.80 -5.86
CA CYS A 31 8.70 32.77 -7.28
C CYS A 31 9.03 31.35 -7.77
N THR A 32 8.93 31.12 -9.08
CA THR A 32 9.35 29.86 -9.71
C THR A 32 10.11 30.13 -11.00
N VAL A 33 11.17 29.39 -11.25
CA VAL A 33 12.00 29.46 -12.47
C VAL A 33 11.62 28.31 -13.41
N SER A 34 11.66 28.55 -14.71
CA SER A 34 11.42 27.51 -15.70
C SER A 34 12.53 26.46 -15.63
N PRO A 35 12.23 25.22 -16.02
CA PRO A 35 13.19 24.10 -15.99
C PRO A 35 14.43 24.32 -16.85
N ASP A 36 14.33 25.10 -17.92
CA ASP A 36 15.44 25.50 -18.80
C ASP A 36 16.17 26.76 -18.31
N GLY A 37 15.72 27.36 -17.20
CA GLY A 37 16.31 28.58 -16.64
C GLY A 37 16.05 29.86 -17.45
N GLN A 38 15.19 29.83 -18.47
CA GLN A 38 14.98 30.97 -19.38
C GLN A 38 13.81 31.89 -19.02
N ALA A 39 12.95 31.48 -18.09
CA ALA A 39 11.78 32.24 -17.69
C ALA A 39 11.54 32.16 -16.19
N VAL A 40 10.90 33.19 -15.64
CA VAL A 40 10.64 33.31 -14.20
C VAL A 40 9.23 33.80 -13.98
N ILE A 41 8.48 33.10 -13.14
CA ILE A 41 7.22 33.60 -12.60
C ILE A 41 7.53 34.28 -11.28
N CYS A 42 7.58 35.61 -11.30
CA CYS A 42 7.85 36.45 -10.16
C CYS A 42 6.54 36.91 -9.50
N GLY A 43 6.35 36.67 -8.21
CA GLY A 43 5.18 37.18 -7.48
C GLY A 43 5.29 38.63 -7.03
N ARG A 44 6.43 39.31 -7.22
CA ARG A 44 6.72 40.61 -6.57
C ARG A 44 6.98 41.78 -7.50
N VAL A 45 7.34 41.53 -8.76
CA VAL A 45 7.78 42.58 -9.70
C VAL A 45 7.00 42.44 -10.99
N GLU A 46 6.30 43.50 -11.36
CA GLU A 46 5.53 43.62 -12.60
C GLU A 46 6.37 44.19 -13.76
N VAL A 47 7.23 45.15 -13.47
CA VAL A 47 8.00 45.89 -14.48
C VAL A 47 8.87 44.92 -15.30
N GLY A 48 8.69 44.91 -16.62
CA GLY A 48 9.39 44.02 -17.55
C GLY A 48 8.72 42.67 -17.81
N ALA A 49 7.57 42.40 -17.20
CA ALA A 49 6.84 41.15 -17.41
C ALA A 49 6.19 41.08 -18.80
N ILE A 50 6.26 39.90 -19.40
CA ILE A 50 5.61 39.61 -20.69
C ILE A 50 4.14 39.23 -20.52
N HIS A 51 3.73 38.77 -19.34
CA HIS A 51 2.36 38.35 -19.05
C HIS A 51 2.04 38.31 -17.55
N GLN A 52 0.85 38.75 -17.15
CA GLN A 52 0.32 38.52 -15.80
C GLN A 52 -0.52 37.24 -15.76
N ARG A 53 -0.19 36.33 -14.84
CA ARG A 53 -0.91 35.07 -14.64
C ARG A 53 -2.20 35.26 -13.81
N PRO A 54 -3.18 34.36 -13.95
CA PRO A 54 -4.41 34.40 -13.14
C PRO A 54 -4.22 34.29 -11.63
N ASP A 55 -3.05 33.81 -11.17
CA ASP A 55 -2.70 33.70 -9.75
C ASP A 55 -2.03 34.97 -9.18
N GLY A 56 -2.04 36.07 -9.94
CA GLY A 56 -1.50 37.37 -9.54
C GLY A 56 0.01 37.51 -9.69
N ARG A 57 0.70 36.52 -10.26
CA ARG A 57 2.16 36.55 -10.49
C ARG A 57 2.51 36.96 -11.92
N TRP A 58 3.68 37.51 -12.12
CA TRP A 58 4.15 38.04 -13.40
C TRP A 58 5.18 37.12 -14.04
N LEU A 59 5.00 36.76 -15.30
CA LEU A 59 5.94 35.98 -16.10
C LEU A 59 6.95 36.91 -16.76
N HIS A 60 8.23 36.65 -16.53
CA HIS A 60 9.37 37.33 -17.12
C HIS A 60 10.15 36.36 -17.99
N GLN A 61 10.65 36.85 -19.12
CA GLN A 61 11.64 36.15 -19.95
C GLN A 61 13.03 36.70 -19.59
N LEU A 62 14.01 35.83 -19.39
CA LEU A 62 15.37 36.24 -19.05
C LEU A 62 16.20 36.39 -20.33
N ASP A 63 16.69 37.59 -20.59
CA ASP A 63 17.59 37.87 -21.72
C ASP A 63 19.05 37.67 -21.26
N GLY A 64 19.56 36.43 -21.38
CA GLY A 64 20.95 36.10 -21.01
C GLY A 64 21.26 34.61 -21.01
N GLU A 65 22.55 34.24 -20.90
CA GLU A 65 23.01 32.84 -20.80
C GLU A 65 22.19 32.09 -19.75
N ALA A 66 21.61 30.95 -20.17
CA ALA A 66 20.73 30.14 -19.35
C ALA A 66 21.37 29.87 -17.98
N GLN A 67 20.72 30.34 -16.90
CA GLN A 67 21.13 29.91 -15.57
C GLN A 67 20.90 28.41 -15.50
N GLN A 68 21.96 27.63 -15.24
CA GLN A 68 21.85 26.19 -15.02
C GLN A 68 20.79 25.96 -13.93
N ALA A 69 19.60 25.53 -14.35
CA ALA A 69 18.61 25.01 -13.44
C ALA A 69 19.22 23.72 -12.88
N PHE A 70 19.77 23.79 -11.66
CA PHE A 70 20.26 22.62 -10.97
C PHE A 70 19.06 21.67 -10.81
N TYR A 71 19.04 20.61 -11.61
CA TYR A 71 18.08 19.52 -11.47
C TYR A 71 18.29 18.91 -10.08
N ILE A 72 17.46 19.31 -9.12
CA ILE A 72 17.37 18.64 -7.82
C ILE A 72 16.44 17.45 -8.03
N HIS A 73 17.04 16.27 -8.23
CA HIS A 73 16.30 15.02 -8.23
C HIS A 73 15.42 14.98 -6.97
N PRO A 74 14.10 14.69 -7.06
CA PRO A 74 13.29 14.52 -5.87
C PRO A 74 13.94 13.42 -5.04
N ASP A 75 14.47 13.82 -3.88
CA ASP A 75 15.16 12.90 -2.99
C ASP A 75 14.12 11.88 -2.53
N HIS A 76 14.16 10.67 -3.10
CA HIS A 76 13.33 9.53 -2.66
C HIS A 76 13.78 9.02 -1.28
N ARG A 77 14.56 9.79 -0.52
CA ARG A 77 14.58 9.66 0.94
C ARG A 77 13.16 9.75 1.45
N LYS A 78 12.54 8.59 1.65
CA LYS A 78 11.44 8.42 2.60
C LYS A 78 11.89 9.19 3.83
N LYS A 79 11.26 10.34 4.12
CA LYS A 79 11.48 11.05 5.38
C LYS A 79 11.29 9.99 6.45
N THR A 80 12.38 9.57 7.09
CA THR A 80 12.31 8.65 8.22
C THR A 80 11.47 9.38 9.23
N LYS A 81 10.20 8.97 9.38
CA LYS A 81 9.33 9.52 10.39
C LYS A 81 10.10 9.41 11.71
N PRO A 82 10.22 10.49 12.51
CA PRO A 82 10.89 10.41 13.79
C PRO A 82 10.32 9.19 14.54
N LYS A 83 11.20 8.36 15.12
CA LYS A 83 10.75 7.26 15.97
C LYS A 83 9.83 7.88 17.02
N SER A 84 8.58 7.41 17.07
CA SER A 84 7.63 7.80 18.09
C SER A 84 8.30 7.68 19.46
N THR A 85 8.38 8.78 20.21
CA THR A 85 8.82 8.79 21.61
C THR A 85 7.71 8.35 22.57
N ILE A 86 6.52 8.04 22.04
CA ILE A 86 5.37 7.60 22.83
C ILE A 86 5.61 6.16 23.27
N ASP A 87 5.61 5.95 24.58
CA ASP A 87 5.51 4.65 25.21
C ASP A 87 4.05 4.16 25.11
N PHE A 88 3.78 3.38 24.07
CA PHE A 88 2.44 2.83 23.84
C PHE A 88 2.04 1.78 24.87
N ALA A 89 3.01 1.07 25.48
CA ALA A 89 2.71 0.10 26.51
C ALA A 89 2.19 0.79 27.77
N LYS A 90 2.86 1.86 28.20
CA LYS A 90 2.38 2.70 29.31
C LYS A 90 1.02 3.32 29.00
N LEU A 91 0.85 3.89 27.81
CA LEU A 91 -0.42 4.52 27.43
C LEU A 91 -1.59 3.52 27.40
N ALA A 92 -1.35 2.29 26.94
CA ALA A 92 -2.34 1.23 26.95
C ALA A 92 -2.69 0.80 28.38
N ALA A 93 -1.70 0.65 29.27
CA ALA A 93 -1.92 0.31 30.67
C ALA A 93 -2.74 1.40 31.40
N ASP A 94 -2.36 2.67 31.24
CA ASP A 94 -3.07 3.80 31.83
C ASP A 94 -4.53 3.87 31.34
N ALA A 95 -4.76 3.59 30.04
CA ALA A 95 -6.11 3.52 29.48
C ALA A 95 -6.91 2.31 29.98
N ALA A 96 -6.28 1.14 30.16
CA ALA A 96 -6.94 -0.05 30.72
C ALA A 96 -7.44 0.20 32.14
N VAL A 97 -6.64 0.87 32.98
CA VAL A 97 -7.08 1.33 34.32
C VAL A 97 -8.28 2.28 34.21
N GLY A 98 -8.25 3.22 33.24
CA GLY A 98 -9.36 4.13 32.97
C GLY A 98 -10.66 3.46 32.52
N ALA A 99 -10.59 2.23 32.01
CA ALA A 99 -11.75 1.46 31.54
C ALA A 99 -12.42 0.63 32.62
N ASP A 100 -11.79 0.32 33.76
CA ASP A 100 -12.23 -0.76 34.65
C ASP A 100 -13.70 -0.65 35.07
N ARG A 101 -14.17 0.56 35.41
CA ARG A 101 -15.59 0.84 35.78
C ARG A 101 -16.56 0.97 34.59
N LYS A 102 -16.08 0.76 33.37
CA LYS A 102 -16.83 0.91 32.11
C LYS A 102 -16.87 -0.37 31.29
N LEU A 103 -16.07 -1.37 31.68
CA LEU A 103 -15.96 -2.60 30.91
C LEU A 103 -17.26 -3.40 30.95
N ASP A 104 -18.02 -3.35 32.05
CA ASP A 104 -19.33 -3.99 32.14
C ASP A 104 -20.30 -3.44 31.08
N ASP A 105 -20.44 -2.10 30.98
CA ASP A 105 -21.28 -1.45 29.97
C ASP A 105 -20.86 -1.82 28.54
N LEU A 106 -19.54 -1.89 28.29
CA LEU A 106 -19.02 -2.24 26.97
C LEU A 106 -19.24 -3.72 26.64
N ALA A 107 -19.03 -4.60 27.62
CA ALA A 107 -19.23 -6.03 27.52
C ALA A 107 -20.69 -6.33 27.17
N GLU A 108 -21.64 -5.73 27.90
CA GLU A 108 -23.06 -5.82 27.65
C GLU A 108 -23.41 -5.32 26.24
N HIS A 109 -22.93 -4.13 25.86
CA HIS A 109 -23.19 -3.55 24.54
C HIS A 109 -22.66 -4.41 23.37
N LEU A 110 -21.50 -5.04 23.55
CA LEU A 110 -20.87 -5.88 22.53
C LEU A 110 -21.35 -7.34 22.57
N GLY A 111 -22.03 -7.77 23.63
CA GLY A 111 -22.39 -9.17 23.86
C GLY A 111 -21.17 -10.07 24.10
N VAL A 112 -20.14 -9.57 24.79
CA VAL A 112 -18.90 -10.32 25.08
C VAL A 112 -18.61 -10.33 26.59
N SER A 113 -17.74 -11.20 27.05
CA SER A 113 -17.32 -11.23 28.46
C SER A 113 -16.40 -10.05 28.81
N VAL A 114 -16.53 -9.53 30.04
CA VAL A 114 -15.59 -8.53 30.59
C VAL A 114 -14.16 -9.08 30.62
N ALA A 115 -14.00 -10.38 30.90
CA ALA A 115 -12.71 -11.07 30.88
C ALA A 115 -12.02 -10.95 29.52
N SER A 116 -12.75 -11.13 28.41
CA SER A 116 -12.20 -10.97 27.06
C SER A 116 -11.71 -9.56 26.76
N LEU A 117 -12.42 -8.53 27.26
CA LEU A 117 -12.02 -7.14 27.08
C LEU A 117 -10.77 -6.80 27.91
N ARG A 118 -10.70 -7.31 29.16
CA ARG A 118 -9.50 -7.17 30.02
C ARG A 118 -8.29 -7.85 29.40
N GLU A 119 -8.47 -9.08 28.92
CA GLU A 119 -7.43 -9.88 28.27
C GLU A 119 -6.81 -9.14 27.06
N LEU A 120 -7.63 -8.50 26.23
CA LEU A 120 -7.13 -7.73 25.09
C LEU A 120 -6.50 -6.38 25.48
N GLY A 121 -6.65 -5.96 26.74
CA GLY A 121 -6.21 -4.66 27.24
C GLY A 121 -7.07 -3.51 26.70
N ILE A 122 -8.37 -3.74 26.51
CA ILE A 122 -9.30 -2.68 26.08
C ILE A 122 -9.33 -1.60 27.16
N GLY A 123 -9.03 -0.38 26.74
CA GLY A 123 -8.91 0.77 27.64
C GLY A 123 -9.87 1.90 27.29
N TRP A 124 -9.97 2.88 28.17
CA TRP A 124 -10.74 4.10 28.00
C TRP A 124 -9.87 5.29 28.31
N HIS A 125 -9.91 6.30 27.45
CA HIS A 125 -9.15 7.52 27.64
C HIS A 125 -9.98 8.74 27.24
N THR A 126 -9.78 9.86 27.94
CA THR A 126 -10.59 11.08 27.76
C THR A 126 -9.90 12.19 26.98
N SER A 127 -8.58 12.11 26.79
CA SER A 127 -7.78 13.12 26.09
C SER A 127 -7.21 12.63 24.75
N PRO A 128 -7.13 13.44 23.69
CA PRO A 128 -7.80 14.72 23.51
C PRO A 128 -9.34 14.61 23.39
N SER A 129 -9.89 13.39 23.34
CA SER A 129 -11.33 13.15 23.33
C SER A 129 -11.63 11.79 23.93
N ALA A 130 -12.79 11.66 24.57
CA ALA A 130 -13.32 10.41 25.08
C ALA A 130 -13.33 9.32 23.99
N ALA A 131 -12.68 8.19 24.25
CA ALA A 131 -12.59 7.10 23.32
C ALA A 131 -12.29 5.77 24.02
N TRP A 132 -12.88 4.71 23.47
CA TRP A 132 -12.38 3.35 23.67
C TRP A 132 -11.06 3.18 22.94
N THR A 133 -10.13 2.47 23.55
CA THR A 133 -8.78 2.24 23.05
C THR A 133 -8.53 0.75 22.89
N VAL A 134 -7.89 0.39 21.79
CA VAL A 134 -7.54 -0.97 21.42
C VAL A 134 -6.04 -1.00 21.16
N PRO A 135 -5.24 -1.62 22.04
CA PRO A 135 -3.81 -1.75 21.83
C PRO A 135 -3.50 -2.75 20.69
N GLU A 136 -2.68 -2.32 19.74
CA GLU A 136 -2.14 -3.12 18.63
C GLU A 136 -0.71 -3.56 18.98
N ARG A 137 -0.43 -4.86 18.81
CA ARG A 137 0.85 -5.51 19.17
C ARG A 137 1.61 -6.00 17.94
N ASP A 138 2.93 -6.07 18.06
CA ASP A 138 3.76 -6.80 17.10
C ASP A 138 3.82 -8.30 17.43
N ALA A 139 4.65 -9.05 16.69
CA ALA A 139 4.83 -10.49 16.86
C ALA A 139 5.49 -10.88 18.20
N THR A 140 6.12 -9.94 18.91
CA THR A 140 6.69 -10.18 20.25
C THR A 140 5.66 -9.98 21.36
N GLY A 141 4.49 -9.44 21.04
CA GLY A 141 3.49 -9.00 22.02
C GLY A 141 3.68 -7.55 22.50
N SER A 142 4.70 -6.86 22.01
CA SER A 142 4.95 -5.45 22.36
C SER A 142 3.87 -4.54 21.77
N VAL A 143 3.32 -3.62 22.56
CA VAL A 143 2.32 -2.65 22.06
C VAL A 143 3.01 -1.61 21.18
N ILE A 144 2.66 -1.57 19.89
CA ILE A 144 3.27 -0.70 18.87
C ILE A 144 2.31 0.38 18.34
N GLY A 145 1.07 0.37 18.80
CA GLY A 145 0.05 1.32 18.41
C GLY A 145 -1.21 1.21 19.24
N ILE A 146 -2.05 2.24 19.17
CA ILE A 146 -3.37 2.24 19.82
C ILE A 146 -4.39 2.77 18.81
N GLN A 147 -5.36 1.94 18.46
CA GLN A 147 -6.55 2.36 17.75
C GLN A 147 -7.56 2.93 18.76
N ARG A 148 -8.22 4.03 18.41
CA ARG A 148 -9.27 4.65 19.22
C ARG A 148 -10.61 4.59 18.48
N ARG A 149 -11.68 4.28 19.19
CA ARG A 149 -13.06 4.49 18.76
C ARG A 149 -13.64 5.64 19.57
N LEU A 150 -13.86 6.77 18.93
CA LEU A 150 -14.31 7.99 19.61
C LEU A 150 -15.72 7.80 20.16
N ALA A 151 -15.91 8.14 21.42
CA ALA A 151 -17.20 8.03 22.12
C ALA A 151 -18.30 8.77 21.36
N GLY A 152 -19.49 8.16 21.28
CA GLY A 152 -20.63 8.73 20.57
C GLY A 152 -20.47 8.81 19.04
N SER A 153 -19.49 8.12 18.45
CA SER A 153 -19.32 8.08 17.00
C SER A 153 -18.82 6.72 16.48
N HIS A 154 -19.01 6.48 15.18
CA HIS A 154 -18.45 5.32 14.48
C HIS A 154 -16.99 5.55 14.02
N LYS A 155 -16.38 6.70 14.34
CA LYS A 155 -15.07 7.07 13.82
C LYS A 155 -13.96 6.34 14.58
N LYS A 156 -13.15 5.58 13.82
CA LYS A 156 -11.91 4.95 14.29
C LYS A 156 -10.72 5.85 13.95
N ARG A 157 -9.81 6.08 14.90
CA ARG A 157 -8.59 6.88 14.72
C ARG A 157 -7.42 6.27 15.48
N ALA A 158 -6.29 6.07 14.83
CA ALA A 158 -5.07 5.72 15.56
C ALA A 158 -4.57 6.90 16.42
N VAL A 159 -3.89 6.61 17.52
CA VAL A 159 -3.02 7.58 18.21
C VAL A 159 -1.87 7.94 17.27
N THR A 160 -1.51 9.21 17.17
CA THR A 160 -0.39 9.66 16.33
C THR A 160 0.88 8.89 16.68
N GLY A 161 1.60 8.40 15.68
CA GLY A 161 2.81 7.59 15.88
C GLY A 161 2.56 6.08 16.00
N SER A 162 1.30 5.63 16.10
CA SER A 162 0.94 4.21 16.10
C SER A 162 1.36 3.53 14.80
N ARG A 163 1.79 2.27 14.93
CA ARG A 163 1.94 1.33 13.80
C ARG A 163 0.76 0.36 13.79
N ARG A 164 0.47 -0.22 12.63
CA ARG A 164 -0.56 -1.25 12.51
C ARG A 164 0.00 -2.57 13.04
N GLY A 165 -0.76 -3.22 13.89
CA GLY A 165 -0.39 -4.47 14.52
C GLY A 165 -1.59 -5.41 14.66
N LEU A 166 -1.47 -6.34 15.59
CA LEU A 166 -2.45 -7.38 15.88
C LEU A 166 -3.10 -7.15 17.23
N VAL A 167 -4.28 -7.70 17.44
CA VAL A 167 -5.01 -7.64 18.70
C VAL A 167 -5.18 -9.07 19.20
N PHE A 168 -4.52 -9.41 20.30
CA PHE A 168 -4.57 -10.77 20.84
C PHE A 168 -4.24 -10.75 22.34
N GLY A 169 -4.80 -11.74 23.05
CA GLY A 169 -4.42 -12.14 24.40
C GLY A 169 -3.51 -13.35 24.40
N ASP A 170 -3.54 -14.17 25.45
CA ASP A 170 -2.74 -15.40 25.56
C ASP A 170 -3.31 -16.56 24.72
N TRP A 171 -3.30 -16.40 23.40
CA TRP A 171 -3.78 -17.39 22.43
C TRP A 171 -3.01 -18.73 22.49
N LYS A 172 -1.83 -18.77 23.11
CA LYS A 172 -1.05 -20.00 23.27
C LYS A 172 -1.64 -20.91 24.34
N VAL A 173 -2.25 -20.34 25.38
CA VAL A 173 -2.94 -21.08 26.43
C VAL A 173 -4.40 -21.31 26.06
N MET A 174 -5.07 -20.32 25.47
CA MET A 174 -6.48 -20.44 25.09
C MET A 174 -6.68 -21.45 23.95
N GLY A 175 -7.68 -22.31 24.11
CA GLY A 175 -8.08 -23.29 23.09
C GLY A 175 -6.93 -24.13 22.56
N HIS A 176 -5.95 -24.48 23.40
CA HIS A 176 -4.63 -24.98 23.00
C HIS A 176 -4.64 -26.15 21.99
N ASP A 177 -5.66 -27.02 22.05
CA ASP A 177 -5.80 -28.17 21.14
C ASP A 177 -6.56 -27.87 19.84
N GLY A 178 -7.19 -26.69 19.74
CA GLY A 178 -8.00 -26.29 18.59
C GLY A 178 -7.22 -25.49 17.53
N PRO A 179 -7.85 -25.20 16.38
CA PRO A 179 -7.28 -24.26 15.41
C PRO A 179 -7.17 -22.85 15.99
N LEU A 180 -6.28 -22.05 15.42
CA LEU A 180 -6.13 -20.63 15.70
C LEU A 180 -6.95 -19.81 14.69
N LEU A 181 -7.87 -19.00 15.19
CA LEU A 181 -8.74 -18.17 14.37
C LEU A 181 -8.11 -16.79 14.13
N LEU A 182 -8.06 -16.37 12.87
CA LEU A 182 -7.65 -15.01 12.48
C LEU A 182 -8.90 -14.24 12.06
N VAL A 183 -9.37 -13.34 12.94
CA VAL A 183 -10.65 -12.62 12.79
C VAL A 183 -10.46 -11.14 12.49
N GLU A 184 -11.49 -10.47 11.98
CA GLU A 184 -11.44 -9.04 11.69
C GLU A 184 -11.81 -8.20 12.93
N GLY A 185 -10.92 -7.29 13.32
CA GLY A 185 -11.26 -6.37 14.41
C GLY A 185 -11.04 -6.93 15.83
N ALA A 186 -11.11 -6.03 16.81
CA ALA A 186 -10.95 -6.37 18.23
C ALA A 186 -12.20 -6.95 18.86
N SER A 187 -13.38 -6.57 18.38
CA SER A 187 -14.65 -7.03 18.91
C SER A 187 -14.90 -8.50 18.59
N ASP A 188 -14.51 -8.95 17.39
CA ASP A 188 -14.58 -10.36 17.02
C ASP A 188 -13.55 -11.18 17.78
N THR A 189 -12.38 -10.61 18.05
CA THR A 189 -11.37 -11.27 18.90
C THR A 189 -11.93 -11.47 20.31
N ALA A 190 -12.61 -10.45 20.86
CA ALA A 190 -13.27 -10.55 22.17
C ALA A 190 -14.40 -11.59 22.17
N ALA A 191 -15.15 -11.69 21.07
CA ALA A 191 -16.20 -12.71 20.90
C ALA A 191 -15.60 -14.13 20.87
N CYS A 192 -14.52 -14.36 20.11
CA CYS A 192 -13.82 -15.65 20.13
C CYS A 192 -13.31 -16.02 21.52
N ILE A 193 -12.68 -15.07 22.23
CA ILE A 193 -12.18 -15.29 23.59
C ILE A 193 -13.34 -15.62 24.55
N THR A 194 -14.48 -14.93 24.40
CA THR A 194 -15.70 -15.21 25.17
C THR A 194 -16.20 -16.63 24.94
N LEU A 195 -16.09 -17.13 23.71
CA LEU A 195 -16.41 -18.51 23.32
C LEU A 195 -15.33 -19.53 23.71
N GLY A 196 -14.25 -19.12 24.39
CA GLY A 196 -13.14 -20.00 24.77
C GLY A 196 -12.22 -20.41 23.61
N LEU A 197 -12.25 -19.67 22.50
CA LEU A 197 -11.50 -19.96 21.28
C LEU A 197 -10.21 -19.14 21.20
N ALA A 198 -9.16 -19.73 20.62
CA ALA A 198 -7.92 -19.02 20.35
C ALA A 198 -8.10 -18.10 19.14
N ALA A 199 -7.87 -16.80 19.32
CA ALA A 199 -8.02 -15.85 18.24
C ALA A 199 -6.98 -14.72 18.24
N ILE A 200 -6.69 -14.25 17.03
CA ILE A 200 -5.88 -13.06 16.77
C ILE A 200 -6.66 -12.15 15.82
N GLY A 201 -6.95 -10.94 16.29
CA GLY A 201 -7.61 -9.90 15.53
C GLY A 201 -6.66 -9.13 14.64
N ARG A 202 -7.09 -8.87 13.40
CA ARG A 202 -6.43 -7.93 12.50
C ARG A 202 -7.33 -6.73 12.26
N LEU A 203 -6.87 -5.54 12.65
CA LEU A 203 -7.65 -4.30 12.52
C LEU A 203 -7.56 -3.65 11.11
N SER A 204 -6.89 -4.28 10.14
CA SER A 204 -6.69 -3.75 8.77
C SER A 204 -6.63 -4.87 7.75
N ASN A 205 -7.28 -4.68 6.60
CA ASN A 205 -7.21 -5.59 5.47
C ASN A 205 -5.90 -5.54 4.65
N VAL A 206 -5.03 -4.55 4.87
CA VAL A 206 -3.80 -4.33 4.08
C VAL A 206 -2.51 -4.50 4.90
N GLY A 207 -2.55 -4.34 6.22
CA GLY A 207 -1.37 -4.41 7.08
C GLY A 207 -1.50 -5.43 8.21
N GLY A 208 -0.38 -6.04 8.60
CA GLY A 208 -0.30 -6.96 9.75
C GLY A 208 0.00 -8.42 9.38
N VAL A 209 0.01 -8.78 8.09
CA VAL A 209 0.38 -10.14 7.65
C VAL A 209 1.84 -10.46 8.01
N GLU A 210 2.73 -9.47 7.98
CA GLU A 210 4.11 -9.62 8.43
C GLU A 210 4.20 -10.01 9.91
N HIS A 211 3.41 -9.35 10.75
CA HIS A 211 3.35 -9.67 12.18
C HIS A 211 2.72 -11.05 12.41
N LEU A 212 1.71 -11.43 11.63
CA LEU A 212 1.12 -12.77 11.70
C LEU A 212 2.14 -13.83 11.29
N ALA A 213 2.83 -13.66 10.16
CA ALA A 213 3.80 -14.63 9.68
C ALA A 213 4.95 -14.84 10.69
N GLU A 214 5.44 -13.76 11.30
CA GLU A 214 6.47 -13.86 12.34
C GLU A 214 5.93 -14.51 13.62
N LEU A 215 4.75 -14.11 14.09
CA LEU A 215 4.13 -14.63 15.32
C LEU A 215 3.77 -16.12 15.20
N LEU A 216 3.37 -16.55 14.00
CA LEU A 216 2.87 -17.89 13.70
C LEU A 216 3.92 -18.81 13.07
N LYS A 217 5.18 -18.39 13.05
CA LYS A 217 6.25 -19.15 12.41
C LYS A 217 6.46 -20.53 13.04
N GLU A 218 6.41 -20.60 14.36
CA GLU A 218 6.73 -21.80 15.14
C GLU A 218 5.49 -22.56 15.62
N THR A 219 4.27 -22.09 15.30
CA THR A 219 3.05 -22.81 15.69
C THR A 219 2.76 -23.94 14.71
N ASP A 220 2.37 -25.10 15.22
CA ASP A 220 1.93 -26.26 14.45
C ASP A 220 0.39 -26.30 14.26
N ARG A 221 -0.36 -25.58 15.11
CA ARG A 221 -1.82 -25.41 15.04
C ARG A 221 -2.33 -25.11 13.63
N GLN A 222 -3.50 -25.65 13.29
CA GLN A 222 -4.24 -25.27 12.09
C GLN A 222 -4.64 -23.79 12.19
N ILE A 223 -4.45 -23.03 11.11
CA ILE A 223 -4.79 -21.61 11.04
C ILE A 223 -6.02 -21.45 10.14
N ILE A 224 -7.05 -20.77 10.66
CA ILE A 224 -8.29 -20.48 9.93
C ILE A 224 -8.49 -18.97 9.90
N VAL A 225 -8.46 -18.37 8.71
CA VAL A 225 -8.83 -16.97 8.49
C VAL A 225 -10.35 -16.85 8.38
N VAL A 226 -10.97 -16.12 9.28
CA VAL A 226 -12.43 -15.87 9.26
C VAL A 226 -12.65 -14.47 8.69
N GLY A 227 -13.25 -14.39 7.51
CA GLY A 227 -13.63 -13.11 6.89
C GLY A 227 -14.93 -12.54 7.47
N GLU A 228 -15.33 -11.35 7.03
CA GLU A 228 -16.67 -10.82 7.24
C GLU A 228 -17.59 -11.19 6.05
N ASN A 229 -18.86 -11.49 6.32
CA ASN A 229 -19.89 -11.68 5.30
C ASN A 229 -20.51 -10.34 4.89
N ASP A 230 -19.71 -9.49 4.23
CA ASP A 230 -20.03 -8.07 4.03
C ASP A 230 -20.49 -7.73 2.60
N GLN A 231 -21.19 -8.67 1.94
CA GLN A 231 -21.62 -8.52 0.55
C GLN A 231 -22.38 -7.21 0.33
N LYS A 232 -21.86 -6.38 -0.57
CA LYS A 232 -22.45 -5.10 -0.96
C LYS A 232 -23.47 -5.31 -2.09
N ALA A 233 -24.35 -4.33 -2.26
CA ALA A 233 -25.39 -4.35 -3.30
C ALA A 233 -24.81 -4.44 -4.74
N ASP A 234 -23.56 -4.02 -4.93
CA ASP A 234 -22.83 -4.12 -6.21
C ASP A 234 -22.12 -5.48 -6.40
N GLY A 235 -22.38 -6.45 -5.52
CA GLY A 235 -21.82 -7.80 -5.56
C GLY A 235 -20.42 -7.94 -4.98
N ARG A 236 -19.74 -6.84 -4.61
CA ARG A 236 -18.42 -6.92 -3.96
C ARG A 236 -18.56 -7.50 -2.56
N ASN A 237 -17.58 -8.32 -2.16
CA ASN A 237 -17.47 -8.88 -0.81
C ASN A 237 -16.03 -8.65 -0.29
N PRO A 238 -15.71 -7.42 0.17
CA PRO A 238 -14.38 -7.06 0.66
C PRO A 238 -13.85 -7.94 1.79
N GLY A 239 -14.70 -8.36 2.73
CA GLY A 239 -14.36 -9.23 3.86
C GLY A 239 -13.89 -10.60 3.37
N ARG A 240 -14.65 -11.22 2.47
CA ARG A 240 -14.26 -12.47 1.81
C ARG A 240 -12.95 -12.34 1.04
N SER A 241 -12.82 -11.33 0.18
CA SER A 241 -11.59 -11.12 -0.61
C SER A 241 -10.38 -10.85 0.29
N GLY A 242 -10.58 -10.12 1.39
CA GLY A 242 -9.56 -9.84 2.39
C GLY A 242 -9.10 -11.09 3.14
N ALA A 243 -10.02 -12.00 3.50
CA ALA A 243 -9.70 -13.27 4.14
C ALA A 243 -8.89 -14.18 3.21
N ILE A 244 -9.34 -14.36 1.95
CA ILE A 244 -8.65 -15.14 0.93
C ILE A 244 -7.22 -14.61 0.74
N SER A 245 -7.07 -13.31 0.48
CA SER A 245 -5.76 -12.69 0.27
C SER A 245 -4.82 -12.86 1.47
N THR A 246 -5.37 -12.87 2.68
CA THR A 246 -4.59 -13.10 3.91
C THR A 246 -4.12 -14.55 4.00
N ALA A 247 -5.01 -15.51 3.72
CA ALA A 247 -4.69 -16.92 3.69
C ALA A 247 -3.62 -17.24 2.62
N GLU A 248 -3.72 -16.66 1.43
CA GLU A 248 -2.70 -16.80 0.36
C GLU A 248 -1.33 -16.29 0.81
N GLN A 249 -1.27 -15.07 1.37
CA GLN A 249 0.00 -14.49 1.81
C GLN A 249 0.61 -15.26 2.99
N LEU A 250 -0.23 -15.78 3.90
CA LEU A 250 0.26 -16.62 5.00
C LEU A 250 0.72 -17.99 4.49
N ALA A 251 0.01 -18.60 3.53
CA ALA A 251 0.44 -19.85 2.94
C ALA A 251 1.81 -19.69 2.24
N GLU A 252 2.01 -18.61 1.48
CA GLU A 252 3.32 -18.30 0.89
C GLU A 252 4.41 -18.05 1.95
N ARG A 253 4.13 -17.29 3.01
CA ARG A 253 5.16 -16.93 4.00
C ARG A 253 5.51 -18.06 4.97
N LEU A 254 4.52 -18.85 5.36
CA LEU A 254 4.67 -19.96 6.30
C LEU A 254 4.96 -21.29 5.61
N GLN A 255 4.86 -21.35 4.27
CA GLN A 255 5.07 -22.55 3.46
C GLN A 255 4.25 -23.76 3.95
N ARG A 256 2.99 -23.50 4.36
CA ARG A 256 2.06 -24.53 4.83
C ARG A 256 0.61 -24.19 4.44
N PRO A 257 -0.30 -25.16 4.44
CA PRO A 257 -1.70 -24.89 4.14
C PRO A 257 -2.35 -23.96 5.17
N ILE A 258 -3.15 -23.02 4.69
CA ILE A 258 -3.94 -22.09 5.51
C ILE A 258 -5.41 -22.21 5.09
N ALA A 259 -6.30 -22.41 6.06
CA ALA A 259 -7.73 -22.46 5.80
C ALA A 259 -8.33 -21.05 5.89
N TRP A 260 -9.44 -20.82 5.20
CA TRP A 260 -10.29 -19.66 5.39
C TRP A 260 -11.76 -20.04 5.32
N THR A 261 -12.62 -19.23 5.95
CA THR A 261 -14.08 -19.41 5.96
C THR A 261 -14.78 -18.07 6.21
N LEU A 262 -16.11 -18.08 6.18
CA LEU A 262 -16.97 -16.98 6.60
C LEU A 262 -17.73 -17.38 7.88
N PRO A 263 -18.28 -16.43 8.64
CA PRO A 263 -19.11 -16.74 9.80
C PRO A 263 -20.33 -17.58 9.35
N PRO A 264 -20.75 -18.56 10.17
CA PRO A 264 -21.89 -19.41 9.87
C PRO A 264 -23.22 -18.64 10.00
N ASP A 265 -24.32 -19.32 9.63
CA ASP A 265 -25.69 -18.84 9.78
C ASP A 265 -26.01 -17.53 9.03
N GLY A 266 -25.15 -17.16 8.07
CA GLY A 266 -25.30 -15.93 7.28
C GLY A 266 -24.91 -14.66 8.04
N GLU A 267 -24.32 -14.78 9.22
CA GLU A 267 -23.94 -13.65 10.07
C GLU A 267 -22.80 -12.84 9.47
N ASN A 268 -22.81 -11.52 9.72
CA ASN A 268 -21.83 -10.62 9.13
C ASN A 268 -20.42 -10.85 9.70
N ASP A 269 -20.31 -11.05 11.01
CA ASP A 269 -19.05 -11.16 11.72
C ASP A 269 -19.19 -12.09 12.95
N THR A 270 -18.07 -12.44 13.59
CA THR A 270 -18.08 -13.40 14.72
C THR A 270 -18.86 -12.86 15.91
N ARG A 271 -18.76 -11.56 16.20
CA ARG A 271 -19.52 -10.94 17.28
C ARG A 271 -21.02 -10.97 16.98
N SER A 272 -21.45 -10.73 15.76
CA SER A 272 -22.87 -10.71 15.37
C SER A 272 -23.47 -12.09 15.55
N TRP A 273 -22.72 -13.15 15.21
CA TRP A 273 -23.11 -14.53 15.51
C TRP A 273 -23.31 -14.79 17.01
N LEU A 274 -22.36 -14.36 17.85
CA LEU A 274 -22.50 -14.50 19.30
C LEU A 274 -23.74 -13.77 19.84
N GLN A 275 -24.01 -12.56 19.34
CA GLN A 275 -25.18 -11.76 19.73
C GLN A 275 -26.50 -12.40 19.29
N SER A 276 -26.58 -12.95 18.08
CA SER A 276 -27.83 -13.54 17.57
C SER A 276 -28.22 -14.84 18.27
N HIS A 277 -27.24 -15.56 18.82
CA HIS A 277 -27.45 -16.82 19.51
C HIS A 277 -27.79 -16.68 21.00
N ASN A 278 -27.74 -15.47 21.57
CA ASN A 278 -28.03 -15.18 22.98
C ASN A 278 -27.34 -16.17 23.94
N VAL A 279 -26.04 -16.39 23.74
CA VAL A 279 -25.27 -17.37 24.49
C VAL A 279 -25.09 -16.91 25.94
N GLU A 280 -25.64 -17.69 26.87
CA GLU A 280 -25.42 -17.46 28.30
C GLU A 280 -23.97 -17.76 28.70
N PRO A 281 -23.38 -17.04 29.68
CA PRO A 281 -21.99 -17.25 30.10
C PRO A 281 -21.65 -18.70 30.49
N SER A 282 -22.60 -19.45 31.06
CA SER A 282 -22.42 -20.86 31.43
C SER A 282 -22.27 -21.80 30.23
N ASP A 283 -22.80 -21.41 29.07
CA ASP A 283 -22.83 -22.23 27.86
C ASP A 283 -21.80 -21.79 26.81
N ALA A 284 -21.01 -20.75 27.13
CA ALA A 284 -20.08 -20.12 26.20
C ALA A 284 -19.08 -21.10 25.55
N GLU A 285 -18.55 -22.05 26.31
CA GLU A 285 -17.61 -23.06 25.79
C GLU A 285 -18.32 -24.07 24.86
N ALA A 286 -19.55 -24.47 25.20
CA ALA A 286 -20.34 -25.36 24.35
C ALA A 286 -20.73 -24.68 23.05
N ALA A 287 -21.16 -23.42 23.12
CA ALA A 287 -21.40 -22.58 21.95
C ALA A 287 -20.13 -22.37 21.12
N GLY A 288 -18.97 -22.20 21.77
CA GLY A 288 -17.68 -22.08 21.09
C GLY A 288 -17.31 -23.33 20.30
N ARG A 289 -17.53 -24.52 20.87
CA ARG A 289 -17.35 -25.80 20.15
C ARG A 289 -18.29 -25.90 18.94
N TYR A 290 -19.56 -25.53 19.11
CA TYR A 290 -20.53 -25.53 18.02
C TYR A 290 -20.12 -24.57 16.90
N TYR A 291 -19.81 -23.31 17.26
CA TYR A 291 -19.34 -22.30 16.32
C TYR A 291 -18.12 -22.78 15.54
N LEU A 292 -17.13 -23.35 16.24
CA LEU A 292 -15.93 -23.86 15.62
C LEU A 292 -16.21 -25.00 14.64
N ASN A 293 -17.09 -25.94 14.99
CA ASN A 293 -17.47 -27.01 14.07
C ASN A 293 -18.12 -26.46 12.80
N CYS A 294 -19.03 -25.48 12.93
CA CYS A 294 -19.63 -24.82 11.77
C CYS A 294 -18.57 -24.11 10.90
N LEU A 295 -17.58 -23.47 11.52
CA LEU A 295 -16.47 -22.86 10.78
C LEU A 295 -15.68 -23.90 10.00
N LEU A 296 -15.32 -25.01 10.65
CA LEU A 296 -14.55 -26.12 10.07
C LEU A 296 -15.26 -26.72 8.86
N ASP A 297 -16.57 -26.98 8.97
CA ASP A 297 -17.40 -27.50 7.88
C ASP A 297 -17.44 -26.55 6.67
N GLY A 298 -17.32 -25.24 6.90
CA GLY A 298 -17.28 -24.20 5.86
C GLY A 298 -15.89 -23.89 5.29
N THR A 299 -14.82 -24.52 5.80
CA THR A 299 -13.46 -24.13 5.42
C THR A 299 -13.09 -24.48 3.98
N THR A 300 -12.35 -23.58 3.34
CA THR A 300 -11.59 -23.85 2.13
C THR A 300 -10.10 -23.71 2.43
N THR A 301 -9.31 -24.72 2.03
CA THR A 301 -7.86 -24.73 2.28
C THR A 301 -7.10 -24.15 1.08
N ILE A 302 -6.16 -23.24 1.36
CA ILE A 302 -5.19 -22.71 0.42
C ILE A 302 -3.85 -23.35 0.69
N ASN A 303 -3.29 -24.03 -0.31
CA ASN A 303 -1.97 -24.61 -0.24
C ASN A 303 -0.89 -23.57 -0.57
N PRO A 304 0.32 -23.70 -0.01
CA PRO A 304 1.41 -22.79 -0.34
C PRO A 304 1.73 -22.87 -1.84
N PRO A 305 2.07 -21.75 -2.49
CA PRO A 305 2.58 -21.80 -3.85
C PRO A 305 3.86 -22.64 -3.90
N PRO A 306 4.16 -23.30 -5.03
CA PRO A 306 5.40 -24.04 -5.19
C PRO A 306 6.58 -23.11 -4.91
N ALA A 307 7.62 -23.65 -4.27
CA ALA A 307 8.83 -22.89 -3.98
C ALA A 307 9.34 -22.24 -5.28
N LYS A 308 9.62 -20.93 -5.21
CA LYS A 308 10.24 -20.24 -6.35
C LYS A 308 11.58 -20.92 -6.64
N PRO A 309 11.86 -21.30 -7.90
CA PRO A 309 13.16 -21.85 -8.24
C PRO A 309 14.24 -20.85 -7.82
N VAL A 310 15.26 -21.34 -7.12
CA VAL A 310 16.42 -20.53 -6.79
C VAL A 310 17.09 -20.18 -8.12
N VAL A 311 16.97 -18.92 -8.54
CA VAL A 311 17.74 -18.42 -9.68
C VAL A 311 19.14 -18.16 -9.15
N GLU A 312 20.11 -18.99 -9.54
CA GLU A 312 21.51 -18.68 -9.33
C GLU A 312 21.81 -17.39 -10.09
N ILE A 313 22.04 -16.31 -9.34
CA ILE A 313 22.51 -15.06 -9.91
C ILE A 313 24.00 -15.26 -10.17
N GLU A 314 24.39 -15.35 -11.44
CA GLU A 314 25.81 -15.36 -11.79
C GLU A 314 26.49 -14.12 -11.21
N PRO A 315 27.66 -14.26 -10.57
CA PRO A 315 28.41 -13.12 -10.06
C PRO A 315 28.67 -12.11 -11.17
N TYR A 316 28.48 -10.82 -10.89
CA TYR A 316 28.82 -9.78 -11.84
C TYR A 316 30.30 -9.89 -12.24
N THR A 317 30.55 -10.12 -13.53
CA THR A 317 31.88 -10.04 -14.13
C THR A 317 31.99 -8.74 -14.91
N GLU A 318 33.05 -7.97 -14.66
CA GLU A 318 33.34 -6.79 -15.47
C GLU A 318 33.49 -7.20 -16.95
N PRO A 319 32.77 -6.54 -17.88
CA PRO A 319 32.85 -6.89 -19.29
C PRO A 319 34.25 -6.59 -19.84
N THR A 320 34.88 -7.57 -20.46
CA THR A 320 36.25 -7.48 -21.03
C THR A 320 36.29 -6.88 -22.44
N GLY A 321 35.38 -5.96 -22.76
CA GLY A 321 35.23 -5.37 -24.09
C GLY A 321 36.05 -4.11 -24.31
N GLN A 322 36.27 -3.75 -25.58
CA GLN A 322 36.79 -2.42 -25.92
C GLN A 322 35.76 -1.34 -25.55
N VAL A 323 36.24 -0.23 -25.00
CA VAL A 323 35.39 0.92 -24.71
C VAL A 323 34.98 1.58 -26.02
N VAL A 324 33.69 1.48 -26.36
CA VAL A 324 33.09 2.12 -27.54
C VAL A 324 32.48 3.46 -27.14
N LYS A 325 32.56 4.46 -28.02
CA LYS A 325 31.86 5.74 -27.81
C LYS A 325 30.35 5.52 -27.87
N LEU A 326 29.61 6.22 -27.01
CA LEU A 326 28.15 6.07 -26.90
C LEU A 326 27.42 6.31 -28.23
N ASP A 327 27.84 7.30 -29.02
CA ASP A 327 27.24 7.59 -30.33
C ASP A 327 27.45 6.47 -31.35
N ASP A 328 28.61 5.83 -31.34
CA ASP A 328 28.93 4.73 -32.25
C ASP A 328 28.18 3.46 -31.81
N TRP A 329 28.11 3.23 -30.49
CA TRP A 329 27.29 2.19 -29.89
C TRP A 329 25.80 2.33 -30.26
N TRP A 330 25.24 3.55 -30.23
CA TRP A 330 23.85 3.78 -30.65
C TRP A 330 23.59 3.48 -32.12
N LYS A 331 24.56 3.73 -33.00
CA LYS A 331 24.44 3.38 -34.42
C LYS A 331 24.44 1.86 -34.60
N GLU A 332 25.35 1.17 -33.91
CA GLU A 332 25.46 -0.30 -33.95
C GLU A 332 24.21 -0.97 -33.41
N MET A 333 23.73 -0.56 -32.24
CA MET A 333 22.49 -1.09 -31.64
C MET A 333 21.28 -0.89 -32.57
N ALA A 334 21.15 0.29 -33.17
CA ALA A 334 20.07 0.57 -34.11
C ALA A 334 20.15 -0.32 -35.36
N ALA A 335 21.35 -0.49 -35.92
CA ALA A 335 21.56 -1.34 -37.08
C ALA A 335 21.23 -2.81 -36.76
N ALA A 336 21.73 -3.34 -35.65
CA ALA A 336 21.44 -4.70 -35.19
C ALA A 336 19.94 -4.92 -34.95
N ARG A 337 19.26 -3.92 -34.35
CA ARG A 337 17.83 -4.00 -34.10
C ARG A 337 17.01 -3.96 -35.40
N ILE A 338 17.41 -3.14 -36.38
CA ILE A 338 16.77 -3.14 -37.71
C ILE A 338 17.02 -4.48 -38.44
N GLU A 339 18.23 -5.03 -38.35
CA GLU A 339 18.58 -6.31 -38.98
C GLU A 339 17.79 -7.50 -38.40
N SER A 340 17.31 -7.37 -37.15
CA SER A 340 16.43 -8.35 -36.52
C SER A 340 15.03 -8.42 -37.16
N LEU A 341 14.62 -7.40 -37.91
CA LEU A 341 13.32 -7.38 -38.57
C LEU A 341 13.22 -8.48 -39.63
N GLY A 342 12.12 -9.24 -39.60
CA GLY A 342 11.91 -10.38 -40.49
C GLY A 342 12.63 -11.67 -40.07
N LYS A 343 13.36 -11.66 -38.95
CA LYS A 343 13.99 -12.85 -38.35
C LYS A 343 13.27 -13.20 -37.04
N PRO A 344 12.31 -14.16 -37.02
CA PRO A 344 11.60 -14.53 -35.80
C PRO A 344 12.55 -15.01 -34.71
N GLY A 345 12.41 -14.48 -33.49
CA GLY A 345 13.29 -14.85 -32.37
C GLY A 345 13.07 -13.98 -31.14
N LEU A 346 13.68 -14.41 -30.03
CA LEU A 346 13.78 -13.62 -28.81
C LEU A 346 15.09 -12.82 -28.82
N TYR A 347 14.98 -11.50 -28.81
CA TYR A 347 16.12 -10.59 -28.80
C TYR A 347 16.25 -9.97 -27.41
N CYS A 348 17.17 -10.50 -26.62
CA CYS A 348 17.45 -10.00 -25.27
C CYS A 348 18.58 -8.97 -25.33
N ASP A 349 18.29 -7.75 -24.87
CA ASP A 349 19.29 -6.70 -24.71
C ASP A 349 19.81 -6.70 -23.26
N SER A 350 21.10 -7.01 -23.09
CA SER A 350 21.80 -7.02 -21.80
C SER A 350 22.54 -5.71 -21.48
N SER A 351 22.37 -4.67 -22.30
CA SER A 351 23.02 -3.37 -22.10
C SER A 351 22.54 -2.68 -20.82
N PRO A 352 23.37 -1.84 -20.17
CA PRO A 352 22.97 -1.11 -18.98
C PRO A 352 21.87 -0.07 -19.28
N THR A 353 21.18 0.39 -18.23
CA THR A 353 20.21 1.49 -18.34
C THR A 353 20.88 2.75 -18.88
N GLY A 354 20.25 3.42 -19.85
CA GLY A 354 20.80 4.60 -20.52
C GLY A 354 21.66 4.32 -21.75
N ALA A 355 21.91 3.06 -22.10
CA ALA A 355 22.74 2.68 -23.25
C ALA A 355 22.10 2.91 -24.62
N GLY A 356 20.85 3.39 -24.71
CA GLY A 356 20.19 3.73 -25.98
C GLY A 356 19.14 2.74 -26.48
N LYS A 357 18.61 1.86 -25.63
CA LYS A 357 17.62 0.83 -25.99
C LYS A 357 16.40 1.42 -26.73
N SER A 358 15.76 2.42 -26.13
CA SER A 358 14.63 3.12 -26.74
C SER A 358 14.98 3.76 -28.08
N HIS A 359 16.23 4.23 -28.26
CA HIS A 359 16.69 4.80 -29.52
C HIS A 359 16.77 3.74 -30.63
N ALA A 360 17.30 2.56 -30.33
CA ALA A 360 17.41 1.45 -31.27
C ALA A 360 16.04 0.82 -31.59
N ASP A 361 15.22 0.55 -30.56
CA ASP A 361 13.88 -0.02 -30.73
C ASP A 361 12.99 0.87 -31.57
N ARG A 362 13.02 2.20 -31.35
CA ARG A 362 12.22 3.15 -32.14
C ARG A 362 12.53 3.07 -33.63
N LYS A 363 13.81 3.00 -34.01
CA LYS A 363 14.20 2.89 -35.43
C LYS A 363 13.69 1.60 -36.06
N ALA A 364 13.73 0.48 -35.32
CA ALA A 364 13.18 -0.78 -35.78
C ALA A 364 11.65 -0.75 -35.85
N MET A 365 10.96 -0.11 -34.90
CA MET A 365 9.50 0.05 -34.96
C MET A 365 9.05 0.86 -36.17
N ILE A 366 9.78 1.94 -36.51
CA ILE A 366 9.54 2.73 -37.72
C ILE A 366 9.72 1.85 -38.97
N ALA A 367 10.82 1.10 -39.05
CA ALA A 367 11.11 0.23 -40.18
C ALA A 367 10.13 -0.95 -40.31
N ALA A 368 9.64 -1.50 -39.19
CA ALA A 368 8.70 -2.61 -39.16
C ALA A 368 7.28 -2.22 -39.58
N ASN A 369 6.94 -0.92 -39.53
CA ASN A 369 5.61 -0.33 -39.78
C ASN A 369 4.50 -0.78 -38.80
N LYS A 370 4.59 -1.98 -38.22
CA LYS A 370 3.70 -2.52 -37.18
C LYS A 370 4.52 -3.10 -36.04
N SER A 371 4.20 -2.69 -34.81
CA SER A 371 4.86 -3.15 -33.58
C SER A 371 3.85 -3.26 -32.43
N LEU A 372 4.10 -4.16 -31.48
CA LEU A 372 3.38 -4.28 -30.21
C LEU A 372 4.38 -4.13 -29.07
N THR A 373 4.13 -3.17 -28.16
CA THR A 373 4.94 -2.97 -26.95
C THR A 373 4.07 -3.15 -25.72
N VAL A 374 4.50 -3.98 -24.78
CA VAL A 374 3.81 -4.24 -23.50
C VAL A 374 4.61 -3.61 -22.38
N LEU A 375 3.98 -2.70 -21.61
CA LEU A 375 4.63 -1.98 -20.52
C LEU A 375 3.88 -2.18 -19.20
N PRO A 376 4.59 -2.28 -18.05
CA PRO A 376 3.99 -2.61 -16.76
C PRO A 376 3.30 -1.44 -16.03
N THR A 377 3.50 -0.17 -16.43
CA THR A 377 2.99 1.00 -15.67
C THR A 377 2.40 2.11 -16.55
N HIS A 378 1.33 2.77 -16.06
CA HIS A 378 0.53 3.72 -16.84
C HIS A 378 1.23 5.04 -17.22
N ALA A 379 2.22 5.50 -16.45
CA ALA A 379 2.91 6.76 -16.74
C ALA A 379 3.85 6.61 -17.95
N ASN A 380 4.66 5.56 -17.94
CA ASN A 380 5.61 5.25 -19.03
C ASN A 380 4.89 4.85 -20.32
N CYS A 381 3.67 4.28 -20.23
CA CYS A 381 2.83 4.01 -21.40
C CYS A 381 2.45 5.27 -22.17
N ARG A 382 2.14 6.38 -21.45
CA ARG A 382 1.70 7.62 -22.09
C ARG A 382 2.85 8.35 -22.77
N GLU A 383 3.99 8.41 -22.09
CA GLU A 383 5.20 9.02 -22.65
C GLU A 383 5.64 8.30 -23.94
N LEU A 384 5.74 6.97 -23.91
CA LEU A 384 6.08 6.19 -25.10
C LEU A 384 5.03 6.38 -26.21
N ALA A 385 3.74 6.41 -25.87
CA ALA A 385 2.68 6.65 -26.84
C ALA A 385 2.81 8.03 -27.51
N ASP A 386 3.08 9.09 -26.74
CA ASP A 386 3.29 10.44 -27.25
C ASP A 386 4.54 10.52 -28.15
N GLU A 387 5.60 9.77 -27.82
CA GLU A 387 6.80 9.69 -28.65
C GLU A 387 6.61 8.91 -29.96
N LEU A 388 5.84 7.82 -29.93
CA LEU A 388 5.49 7.04 -31.11
C LEU A 388 4.52 7.79 -32.02
N ALA A 389 3.60 8.58 -31.44
CA ALA A 389 2.72 9.48 -32.19
C ALA A 389 3.49 10.49 -33.06
N LYS A 390 4.61 11.03 -32.54
CA LYS A 390 5.47 11.98 -33.26
C LYS A 390 6.13 11.39 -34.52
N VAL A 391 6.16 10.06 -34.66
CA VAL A 391 6.70 9.36 -35.84
C VAL A 391 5.66 8.54 -36.58
N SER A 392 4.38 8.87 -36.41
CA SER A 392 3.27 8.26 -37.16
C SER A 392 3.15 6.75 -36.96
N ILE A 393 3.62 6.22 -35.83
CA ILE A 393 3.41 4.82 -35.45
C ILE A 393 2.11 4.72 -34.65
N SER A 394 1.15 3.96 -35.17
CA SER A 394 -0.10 3.66 -34.46
C SER A 394 0.16 2.81 -33.22
N PHE A 395 -0.47 3.15 -32.10
CA PHE A 395 -0.33 2.44 -30.83
C PHE A 395 -1.71 2.15 -30.22
N LEU A 396 -1.78 1.09 -29.41
CA LEU A 396 -2.95 0.74 -28.62
C LEU A 396 -2.54 0.67 -27.16
N ILE A 397 -3.13 1.50 -26.30
CA ILE A 397 -2.92 1.44 -24.86
C ILE A 397 -4.00 0.53 -24.28
N GLY A 398 -3.66 -0.73 -24.02
CA GLY A 398 -4.54 -1.66 -23.32
C GLY A 398 -4.66 -1.31 -21.84
N CYS A 399 -5.50 -0.34 -21.51
CA CYS A 399 -5.90 -0.07 -20.13
C CYS A 399 -7.32 -0.62 -19.94
N HIS A 400 -7.52 -1.50 -18.95
CA HIS A 400 -8.85 -1.87 -18.49
C HIS A 400 -9.59 -0.63 -17.99
N GLN A 401 -10.31 0.04 -18.88
CA GLN A 401 -11.59 0.67 -18.64
C GLN A 401 -12.44 0.41 -19.88
N LEU A 402 -13.26 -0.64 -19.81
CA LEU A 402 -14.44 -0.75 -20.66
C LEU A 402 -15.33 0.46 -20.33
N ALA A 403 -15.25 1.50 -21.16
CA ALA A 403 -16.29 2.49 -21.28
C ALA A 403 -16.81 2.36 -22.72
N ASN A 404 -18.08 1.95 -22.84
CA ASN A 404 -18.81 1.87 -24.10
C ASN A 404 -18.58 3.13 -24.94
N SER A 405 -18.04 2.96 -26.14
CA SER A 405 -18.28 3.88 -27.24
C SER A 405 -18.87 3.06 -28.37
N GLY A 406 -20.18 3.21 -28.58
CA GLY A 406 -20.85 2.64 -29.73
C GLY A 406 -20.20 3.14 -31.02
N TYR A 407 -19.85 2.18 -31.86
CA TYR A 407 -20.08 2.17 -33.30
C TYR A 407 -20.37 0.73 -33.71
#